data_AF-A0A3E4Z3T9-F1
#
_entry.id   AF-A0A3E4Z3T9-F1
#
_cell.length_a   1.000
_cell.length_b   1.000
_cell.length_c   1.000
_cell.angle_alpha   90.00
_cell.angle_beta   90.00
_cell.angle_gamma   90.00
#
_symmetry.space_group_name_H-M   'P 1'
#
loop_
_entity.id
_entity.type
_entity.pdbx_description
1 polymer ?
#
loop_
_entity_poly.entity_id
_entity_poly.type
_entity_poly.pdbx_seq_one_letter_code
_entity_poly.pdbx_strand_id
1 'polypeptide(L)'
;MSFKVKEDNIGLLTVGSFQNSDFNRTYFDELYDEILKTDALIIDIRNNSGGNSSHADYLISHFIHLPIPQGTWSSPMYIAAHASWNYPREWYMQTPDPVLPMDEKEIYQKPIILLVNATTFSSAENFCVLFKGAKRGKIIGTPTGGSTGNPIFIDLGFGLGCCICTKHELDTNGNEFIGIGIQPDIVAEEDINTFLNNRDSVIEKALDFLRSK
;
A
#
# COMPACT_ATOMS: atom_id res chain seq x y z
N MET A 1 -2.46 -12.84 -6.44
CA MET A 1 -3.70 -12.20 -5.94
C MET A 1 -4.84 -13.20 -5.95
N SER A 2 -5.83 -13.05 -5.08
CA SER A 2 -7.04 -13.89 -5.06
C SER A 2 -8.26 -13.09 -4.62
N PHE A 3 -9.45 -13.56 -5.00
CA PHE A 3 -10.72 -12.96 -4.60
C PHE A 3 -11.69 -14.04 -4.12
N LYS A 4 -12.42 -13.75 -3.03
CA LYS A 4 -13.46 -14.62 -2.49
C LYS A 4 -14.62 -13.78 -1.98
N VAL A 5 -15.86 -14.22 -2.20
CA VAL A 5 -17.03 -13.63 -1.56
C VAL A 5 -17.28 -14.37 -0.24
N LYS A 6 -17.37 -13.61 0.85
CA LYS A 6 -17.71 -14.08 2.20
C LYS A 6 -19.22 -14.03 2.40
N GLU A 7 -19.66 -14.44 3.59
CA GLU A 7 -21.04 -14.20 4.04
C GLU A 7 -21.42 -12.72 3.91
N ASP A 8 -22.72 -12.44 3.82
CA ASP A 8 -23.27 -11.08 3.66
C ASP A 8 -22.80 -10.34 2.38
N ASN A 9 -22.41 -11.10 1.34
CA ASN A 9 -21.96 -10.56 0.05
C ASN A 9 -20.77 -9.60 0.17
N ILE A 10 -19.89 -9.83 1.15
CA ILE A 10 -18.65 -9.05 1.35
C ILE A 10 -17.53 -9.68 0.54
N GLY A 11 -16.91 -8.92 -0.37
CA GLY A 11 -15.72 -9.33 -1.10
C GLY A 11 -14.47 -9.31 -0.23
N LEU A 12 -13.60 -10.30 -0.38
CA LEU A 12 -12.25 -10.33 0.16
C LEU A 12 -11.26 -10.44 -1.00
N LEU A 13 -10.56 -9.34 -1.28
CA LEU A 13 -9.49 -9.25 -2.26
C LEU A 13 -8.14 -9.32 -1.55
N THR A 14 -7.34 -10.35 -1.82
CA THR A 14 -5.99 -10.48 -1.25
C THR A 14 -4.94 -10.16 -2.29
N VAL A 15 -4.12 -9.13 -2.02
CA VAL A 15 -3.01 -8.68 -2.87
C VAL A 15 -1.72 -8.83 -2.09
N GLY A 16 -1.09 -10.00 -2.23
CA GLY A 16 0.12 -10.36 -1.46
C GLY A 16 1.44 -9.77 -1.98
N SER A 17 1.46 -9.12 -3.15
CA SER A 17 2.67 -8.53 -3.73
C SER A 17 2.29 -7.55 -4.84
N PHE A 18 3.06 -6.47 -5.00
CA PHE A 18 2.99 -5.56 -6.14
C PHE A 18 4.12 -5.79 -7.16
N GLN A 19 4.89 -6.88 -7.03
CA GLN A 19 5.90 -7.26 -8.00
C GLN A 19 5.28 -7.59 -9.36
N ASN A 20 6.02 -7.32 -10.44
CA ASN A 20 5.56 -7.60 -11.81
C ASN A 20 5.27 -9.10 -12.06
N SER A 21 5.96 -9.99 -11.34
CA SER A 21 5.72 -11.44 -11.44
C SER A 21 4.41 -11.89 -10.79
N ASP A 22 3.87 -11.10 -9.85
CA ASP A 22 2.82 -11.56 -8.93
C ASP A 22 1.51 -10.76 -9.11
N PHE A 23 1.61 -9.49 -9.47
CA PHE A 23 0.46 -8.62 -9.72
C PHE A 23 0.12 -8.60 -11.21
N ASN A 24 -0.96 -9.30 -11.58
CA ASN A 24 -1.46 -9.34 -12.94
C ASN A 24 -2.70 -8.43 -13.07
N ARG A 25 -2.55 -7.35 -13.83
CA ARG A 25 -3.62 -6.37 -14.09
C ARG A 25 -4.81 -6.97 -14.85
N THR A 26 -4.55 -7.78 -15.87
CA THR A 26 -5.59 -8.46 -16.65
C THR A 26 -6.42 -9.39 -15.77
N TYR A 27 -5.77 -10.15 -14.88
CA TYR A 27 -6.48 -11.00 -13.95
C TYR A 27 -7.31 -10.18 -12.93
N PHE A 28 -6.78 -9.07 -12.42
CA PHE A 28 -7.57 -8.15 -11.59
C PHE A 28 -8.79 -7.62 -12.35
N ASP A 29 -8.61 -7.24 -13.62
CA ASP A 29 -9.68 -6.75 -14.47
C ASP A 29 -10.79 -7.77 -14.67
N GLU A 30 -10.45 -9.06 -14.82
CA GLU A 30 -11.40 -10.17 -14.91
C GLU A 30 -12.18 -10.38 -13.60
N LEU A 31 -11.52 -10.22 -12.45
CA LEU A 31 -12.17 -10.31 -11.13
C LEU A 31 -13.05 -9.10 -10.83
N TYR A 32 -12.77 -7.96 -11.46
CA TYR A 32 -13.36 -6.68 -11.09
C TYR A 32 -14.89 -6.65 -11.27
N ASP A 33 -15.42 -7.31 -12.29
CA ASP A 33 -16.87 -7.41 -12.51
C ASP A 33 -17.57 -8.17 -11.37
N GLU A 34 -16.91 -9.17 -10.76
CA GLU A 34 -17.43 -9.86 -9.58
C GLU A 34 -17.24 -9.02 -8.31
N ILE A 35 -16.14 -8.27 -8.22
CA ILE A 35 -15.93 -7.31 -7.12
C ILE A 35 -17.07 -6.28 -7.09
N LEU A 36 -17.45 -5.71 -8.24
CA LEU A 36 -18.54 -4.72 -8.35
C LEU A 36 -19.88 -5.22 -7.80
N LYS A 37 -20.15 -6.53 -7.85
CA LYS A 37 -21.41 -7.14 -7.36
C LYS A 37 -21.49 -7.25 -5.84
N THR A 38 -20.37 -7.16 -5.13
CA THR A 38 -20.33 -7.24 -3.65
C THR A 38 -20.90 -6.00 -2.98
N ASP A 39 -21.40 -6.11 -1.75
CA ASP A 39 -21.97 -4.98 -1.00
C ASP A 39 -20.92 -4.20 -0.20
N ALA A 40 -19.79 -4.83 0.10
CA ALA A 40 -18.60 -4.20 0.67
C ALA A 40 -17.35 -5.00 0.27
N LEU A 41 -16.18 -4.38 0.39
CA LEU A 41 -14.89 -5.00 0.05
C LEU A 41 -13.89 -4.89 1.20
N ILE A 42 -13.24 -6.01 1.52
CA ILE A 42 -12.03 -6.06 2.33
C ILE A 42 -10.86 -6.26 1.36
N ILE A 43 -9.91 -5.33 1.37
CA ILE A 43 -8.65 -5.45 0.64
C ILE A 43 -7.58 -5.84 1.65
N ASP A 44 -7.00 -7.02 1.48
CA ASP A 44 -5.96 -7.55 2.35
C ASP A 44 -4.59 -7.44 1.67
N ILE A 45 -3.75 -6.53 2.19
CA ILE A 45 -2.36 -6.35 1.76
C ILE A 45 -1.37 -6.66 2.89
N ARG A 46 -1.81 -7.39 3.93
CA ARG A 46 -0.89 -7.95 4.92
C ARG A 46 0.13 -8.83 4.20
N ASN A 47 1.38 -8.78 4.66
CA ASN A 47 2.49 -9.52 4.03
C ASN A 47 2.85 -9.11 2.60
N ASN A 48 2.38 -7.95 2.14
CA ASN A 48 2.80 -7.37 0.87
C ASN A 48 4.01 -6.44 1.07
N SER A 49 5.21 -6.94 0.73
CA SER A 49 6.46 -6.17 0.86
C SER A 49 6.68 -5.13 -0.26
N GLY A 50 5.67 -4.86 -1.07
CA GLY A 50 5.71 -3.88 -2.16
C GLY A 50 6.06 -4.48 -3.52
N GLY A 51 6.84 -3.73 -4.30
CA GLY A 51 7.09 -3.99 -5.72
C GLY A 51 6.92 -2.72 -6.55
N ASN A 52 6.18 -2.80 -7.65
CA ASN A 52 6.01 -1.68 -8.58
C ASN A 52 4.87 -0.74 -8.13
N SER A 53 5.17 0.53 -7.85
CA SER A 53 4.18 1.51 -7.39
C SER A 53 3.06 1.74 -8.40
N SER A 54 3.31 1.56 -9.70
CA SER A 54 2.27 1.67 -10.72
C SER A 54 1.16 0.62 -10.57
N HIS A 55 1.40 -0.50 -9.88
CA HIS A 55 0.37 -1.48 -9.54
C HIS A 55 -0.49 -1.03 -8.35
N ALA A 56 0.11 -0.36 -7.37
CA ALA A 56 -0.63 0.27 -6.29
C ALA A 56 -1.53 1.40 -6.82
N ASP A 57 -0.99 2.26 -7.69
CA ASP A 57 -1.72 3.36 -8.33
C ASP A 57 -2.88 2.84 -9.17
N TYR A 58 -2.62 1.79 -9.96
CA TYR A 58 -3.63 1.13 -10.78
C TYR A 58 -4.71 0.46 -9.93
N LEU A 59 -4.36 -0.16 -8.79
CA LEU A 59 -5.36 -0.75 -7.91
C LEU A 59 -6.25 0.32 -7.28
N ILE A 60 -5.68 1.41 -6.78
CA ILE A 60 -6.47 2.46 -6.10
C ILE A 60 -7.32 3.27 -7.07
N SER A 61 -6.93 3.40 -8.35
CA SER A 61 -7.69 4.15 -9.36
C SER A 61 -9.12 3.60 -9.57
N HIS A 62 -9.34 2.31 -9.31
CA HIS A 62 -10.65 1.66 -9.38
C HIS A 62 -11.56 2.00 -8.20
N PHE A 63 -11.00 2.57 -7.14
CA PHE A 63 -11.69 2.80 -5.87
C PHE A 63 -11.86 4.28 -5.53
N ILE A 64 -11.37 5.19 -6.37
CA ILE A 64 -11.43 6.64 -6.16
C ILE A 64 -12.29 7.32 -7.24
N HIS A 65 -13.01 8.37 -6.87
CA HIS A 65 -13.89 9.13 -7.78
C HIS A 65 -13.37 10.54 -8.08
N LEU A 66 -12.30 10.96 -7.40
CA LEU A 66 -11.61 12.23 -7.61
C LEU A 66 -10.09 11.98 -7.65
N PRO A 67 -9.32 12.82 -8.35
CA PRO A 67 -7.86 12.79 -8.29
C PRO A 67 -7.34 12.85 -6.86
N ILE A 68 -6.40 11.97 -6.51
CA ILE A 68 -5.79 11.93 -5.18
C ILE A 68 -4.34 12.40 -5.28
N PRO A 69 -3.93 13.43 -4.52
CA PRO A 69 -2.55 13.89 -4.52
C PRO A 69 -1.63 12.78 -4.00
N GLN A 70 -0.41 12.73 -4.52
CA GLN A 70 0.63 11.85 -4.00
C GLN A 70 1.51 12.58 -2.99
N GLY A 71 2.24 11.81 -2.19
CA GLY A 71 3.22 12.35 -1.26
C GLY A 71 4.37 13.06 -1.97
N THR A 72 4.79 14.22 -1.44
CA THR A 72 6.06 14.83 -1.85
C THR A 72 7.21 13.92 -1.44
N TRP A 73 8.21 13.83 -2.31
CA TRP A 73 9.44 13.11 -2.00
C TRP A 73 10.69 13.94 -2.25
N SER A 74 11.75 13.55 -1.57
CA SER A 74 13.08 14.13 -1.71
C SER A 74 14.16 13.06 -1.76
N SER A 75 15.28 13.38 -2.38
CA SER A 75 16.47 12.53 -2.43
C SER A 75 17.73 13.39 -2.48
N PRO A 76 18.83 12.98 -1.82
CA PRO A 76 20.09 13.70 -1.92
C PRO A 76 20.65 13.61 -3.35
N MET A 77 20.98 14.76 -3.93
CA MET A 77 21.74 14.80 -5.18
C MET A 77 23.21 14.51 -4.90
N TYR A 78 23.84 13.68 -5.73
CA TYR A 78 25.24 13.28 -5.55
C TYR A 78 26.11 13.67 -6.75
N ILE A 79 26.97 14.66 -6.53
CA ILE A 79 28.05 15.04 -7.44
C ILE A 79 29.37 14.77 -6.71
N ALA A 80 30.15 13.80 -7.20
CA ALA A 80 31.36 13.35 -6.50
C ALA A 80 32.38 14.47 -6.23
N ALA A 81 32.53 15.42 -7.16
CA ALA A 81 33.40 16.58 -6.98
C ALA A 81 32.93 17.50 -5.82
N HIS A 82 31.62 17.76 -5.71
CA HIS A 82 31.05 18.56 -4.63
C HIS A 82 31.33 17.93 -3.25
N ALA A 83 31.24 16.60 -3.15
CA ALA A 83 31.59 15.90 -1.92
C ALA A 83 33.06 16.10 -1.52
N SER A 84 34.00 16.02 -2.48
CA SER A 84 35.43 16.27 -2.22
C SER A 84 35.74 17.73 -1.85
N TRP A 85 34.94 18.67 -2.34
CA TRP A 85 35.10 20.11 -2.05
C TRP A 85 34.33 20.56 -0.81
N ASN A 86 33.70 19.64 -0.09
CA ASN A 86 32.87 19.92 1.08
C ASN A 86 31.74 20.92 0.80
N TYR A 87 31.14 20.84 -0.39
CA TYR A 87 29.96 21.63 -0.73
C TYR A 87 28.75 21.16 0.10
N PRO A 88 27.81 22.07 0.43
CA PRO A 88 26.55 21.69 1.05
C PRO A 88 25.81 20.64 0.21
N ARG A 89 25.12 19.71 0.88
CA ARG A 89 24.34 18.68 0.19
C ARG A 89 23.12 19.30 -0.50
N GLU A 90 23.03 19.04 -1.80
CA GLU A 90 21.89 19.42 -2.64
C GLU A 90 20.79 18.35 -2.55
N TRP A 91 19.54 18.78 -2.72
CA TRP A 91 18.35 17.93 -2.64
C TRP A 91 17.49 18.08 -3.88
N TYR A 92 17.11 16.95 -4.46
CA TYR A 92 16.02 16.90 -5.42
C TYR A 92 14.71 16.75 -4.66
N MET A 93 13.68 17.50 -5.04
CA MET A 93 12.35 17.45 -4.46
C MET A 93 11.29 17.45 -5.56
N GLN A 94 10.29 16.60 -5.44
CA GLN A 94 9.19 16.53 -6.39
C GLN A 94 7.90 16.10 -5.68
N THR A 95 6.79 16.70 -6.11
CA THR A 95 5.45 16.16 -5.85
C THR A 95 4.97 15.51 -7.14
N PRO A 96 4.71 14.19 -7.17
CA PRO A 96 4.19 13.52 -8.35
C PRO A 96 2.79 14.03 -8.74
N ASP A 97 2.41 13.83 -10.00
CA ASP A 97 1.05 14.12 -10.44
C ASP A 97 0.03 13.27 -9.66
N PRO A 98 -1.19 13.79 -9.42
CA PRO A 98 -2.24 13.04 -8.74
C PRO A 98 -2.57 11.71 -9.44
N VAL A 99 -2.93 10.69 -8.67
CA VAL A 99 -3.53 9.47 -9.22
C VAL A 99 -4.97 9.79 -9.63
N LEU A 100 -5.30 9.50 -10.89
CA LEU A 100 -6.63 9.75 -11.44
C LEU A 100 -7.54 8.51 -11.26
N PRO A 101 -8.87 8.71 -11.18
CA PRO A 101 -9.84 7.62 -11.29
C PRO A 101 -9.64 6.82 -12.56
N MET A 102 -10.08 5.56 -12.55
CA MET A 102 -10.12 4.76 -13.76
C MET A 102 -11.20 5.29 -14.72
N ASP A 103 -10.83 5.64 -15.96
CA ASP A 103 -11.77 6.25 -16.92
C ASP A 103 -12.70 5.23 -17.60
N GLU A 104 -12.23 4.00 -17.83
CA GLU A 104 -12.93 2.99 -18.64
C GLU A 104 -13.68 1.95 -17.81
N LYS A 105 -13.77 2.13 -16.49
CA LYS A 105 -14.42 1.19 -15.58
C LYS A 105 -15.33 1.88 -14.58
N GLU A 106 -16.37 1.18 -14.16
CA GLU A 106 -17.20 1.62 -13.04
C GLU A 106 -16.35 1.71 -11.77
N ILE A 107 -16.36 2.86 -11.11
CA ILE A 107 -15.67 3.04 -9.84
C ILE A 107 -16.45 2.34 -8.73
N TYR A 108 -15.78 1.47 -7.97
CA TYR A 108 -16.41 0.83 -6.80
C TYR A 108 -16.59 1.87 -5.69
N GLN A 109 -17.84 2.29 -5.43
CA GLN A 109 -18.17 3.32 -4.44
C GLN A 109 -18.62 2.77 -3.07
N LYS A 110 -18.88 1.46 -2.98
CA LYS A 110 -19.40 0.80 -1.75
C LYS A 110 -18.34 0.72 -0.65
N PRO A 111 -18.67 0.42 0.63
CA PRO A 111 -17.68 0.45 1.72
C PRO A 111 -16.44 -0.42 1.47
N ILE A 112 -15.25 0.11 1.81
CA ILE A 112 -13.98 -0.64 1.74
C ILE A 112 -13.26 -0.62 3.10
N ILE A 113 -12.67 -1.74 3.49
CA ILE A 113 -11.70 -1.85 4.58
C ILE A 113 -10.36 -2.32 4.03
N LEU A 114 -9.26 -1.73 4.50
CA LEU A 114 -7.91 -2.12 4.13
C LEU A 114 -7.22 -2.82 5.31
N LEU A 115 -6.68 -4.02 5.09
CA LEU A 115 -5.92 -4.76 6.11
C LEU A 115 -4.42 -4.63 5.87
N VAL A 116 -3.68 -4.31 6.93
CA VAL A 116 -2.23 -4.06 6.89
C VAL A 116 -1.54 -4.71 8.09
N ASN A 117 -0.23 -4.94 7.97
CA ASN A 117 0.60 -5.36 9.10
C ASN A 117 2.05 -4.87 8.94
N ALA A 118 2.91 -5.23 9.89
CA ALA A 118 4.32 -4.83 9.91
C ALA A 118 5.15 -5.25 8.68
N THR A 119 4.65 -6.20 7.88
CA THR A 119 5.30 -6.65 6.63
C THR A 119 4.72 -5.96 5.39
N THR A 120 3.66 -5.17 5.52
CA THR A 120 3.23 -4.21 4.50
C THR A 120 4.30 -3.13 4.35
N PHE A 121 4.93 -3.05 3.18
CA PHE A 121 6.13 -2.23 2.97
C PHE A 121 6.19 -1.65 1.55
N SER A 122 7.04 -0.64 1.35
CA SER A 122 7.36 -0.09 0.04
C SER A 122 6.11 0.35 -0.74
N SER A 123 5.94 -0.08 -2.00
CA SER A 123 4.77 0.26 -2.82
C SER A 123 3.43 -0.11 -2.18
N ALA A 124 3.39 -1.05 -1.24
CA ALA A 124 2.18 -1.33 -0.48
C ALA A 124 1.84 -0.22 0.54
N GLU A 125 2.85 0.47 1.08
CA GLU A 125 2.65 1.68 1.88
C GLU A 125 2.23 2.87 1.02
N ASN A 126 2.70 2.97 -0.23
CA ASN A 126 2.16 3.96 -1.17
C ASN A 126 0.64 3.75 -1.38
N PHE A 127 0.19 2.49 -1.52
CA PHE A 127 -1.25 2.19 -1.55
C PHE A 127 -1.97 2.65 -0.28
N CYS A 128 -1.37 2.44 0.91
CA CYS A 128 -1.94 2.90 2.18
C CYS A 128 -2.06 4.43 2.26
N VAL A 129 -1.02 5.15 1.82
CA VAL A 129 -0.98 6.62 1.75
C VAL A 129 -2.09 7.14 0.84
N LEU A 130 -2.26 6.55 -0.35
CA LEU A 130 -3.32 6.91 -1.29
C LEU A 130 -4.71 6.57 -0.74
N PHE A 131 -4.90 5.39 -0.17
CA PHE A 131 -6.16 4.95 0.42
C PHE A 131 -6.61 5.88 1.57
N LYS A 132 -5.66 6.28 2.43
CA LYS A 132 -5.88 7.24 3.52
C LYS A 132 -6.17 8.65 2.99
N GLY A 133 -5.39 9.12 2.01
CA GLY A 133 -5.58 10.42 1.36
C GLY A 133 -6.94 10.54 0.67
N ALA A 134 -7.39 9.46 0.03
CA ALA A 134 -8.70 9.33 -0.57
C ALA A 134 -9.85 9.25 0.44
N LYS A 135 -9.54 9.12 1.74
CA LYS A 135 -10.51 8.82 2.81
C LYS A 135 -11.38 7.63 2.45
N ARG A 136 -10.79 6.62 1.80
CA ARG A 136 -11.58 5.61 1.10
C ARG A 136 -12.27 4.63 2.04
N GLY A 137 -11.69 4.42 3.21
CA GLY A 137 -12.19 3.48 4.20
C GLY A 137 -11.36 3.52 5.48
N LYS A 138 -11.54 2.50 6.33
CA LYS A 138 -10.72 2.31 7.52
C LYS A 138 -9.59 1.34 7.24
N ILE A 139 -8.43 1.64 7.81
CA ILE A 139 -7.27 0.74 7.85
C ILE A 139 -7.31 -0.05 9.16
N ILE A 140 -7.25 -1.37 9.09
CA ILE A 140 -7.31 -2.27 10.25
C ILE A 140 -6.08 -3.16 10.27
N GLY A 141 -5.47 -3.37 11.44
CA GLY A 141 -4.32 -4.26 11.60
C GLY A 141 -3.28 -3.69 12.54
N THR A 142 -2.00 -3.81 12.18
CA THR A 142 -0.86 -3.24 12.92
C THR A 142 -0.12 -2.20 12.07
N PRO A 143 0.72 -1.33 12.66
CA PRO A 143 1.52 -0.38 11.88
C PRO A 143 2.29 -1.07 10.75
N THR A 144 2.34 -0.44 9.58
CA THR A 144 3.16 -0.90 8.45
C THR A 144 4.64 -0.74 8.75
N GLY A 145 5.53 -1.28 7.91
CA GLY A 145 6.95 -1.33 8.28
C GLY A 145 7.71 0.01 8.16
N GLY A 146 7.18 1.02 7.46
CA GLY A 146 7.72 2.39 7.49
C GLY A 146 8.89 2.65 6.53
N SER A 147 8.83 2.19 5.28
CA SER A 147 9.74 2.66 4.24
C SER A 147 9.18 2.42 2.84
N THR A 148 9.25 3.43 1.97
CA THR A 148 8.76 3.36 0.58
C THR A 148 9.63 2.51 -0.33
N GLY A 149 10.78 2.04 0.15
CA GLY A 149 11.52 0.95 -0.49
C GLY A 149 11.98 1.30 -1.91
N ASN A 150 12.51 2.51 -2.12
CA ASN A 150 13.34 2.82 -3.28
C ASN A 150 14.82 2.70 -2.88
N PRO A 151 15.38 1.46 -2.84
CA PRO A 151 16.77 1.26 -2.50
C PRO A 151 17.68 1.34 -3.71
N ILE A 152 18.91 1.74 -3.45
CA ILE A 152 20.04 1.32 -4.28
C ILE A 152 20.63 0.05 -3.68
N PHE A 153 21.07 -0.85 -4.56
CA PHE A 153 21.86 -2.02 -4.21
C PHE A 153 23.31 -1.77 -4.62
N ILE A 154 24.23 -1.94 -3.69
CA ILE A 154 25.66 -1.75 -3.90
C ILE A 154 26.33 -3.11 -3.68
N ASP A 155 27.07 -3.58 -4.69
CA ASP A 155 27.94 -4.74 -4.55
C ASP A 155 29.19 -4.34 -3.75
N LEU A 156 29.43 -5.02 -2.63
CA LEU A 156 30.60 -4.80 -1.78
C LEU A 156 31.72 -5.80 -2.06
N GLY A 157 31.54 -6.70 -3.03
CA GLY A 157 32.44 -7.80 -3.34
C GLY A 157 32.24 -9.01 -2.42
N PHE A 158 32.86 -10.14 -2.77
CA PHE A 158 32.85 -11.38 -1.98
C PHE A 158 31.45 -11.94 -1.65
N GLY A 159 30.44 -11.63 -2.47
CA GLY A 159 29.06 -12.04 -2.23
C GLY A 159 28.33 -11.21 -1.17
N LEU A 160 28.90 -10.09 -0.73
CA LEU A 160 28.26 -9.14 0.18
C LEU A 160 27.60 -8.02 -0.63
N GLY A 161 26.44 -7.57 -0.16
CA GLY A 161 25.73 -6.44 -0.73
C GLY A 161 25.28 -5.46 0.35
N CYS A 162 25.10 -4.20 -0.04
CA CYS A 162 24.48 -3.16 0.78
C CYS A 162 23.19 -2.69 0.10
N CYS A 163 22.15 -2.48 0.90
CA CYS A 163 20.87 -1.94 0.46
C CYS A 163 20.61 -0.65 1.23
N ILE A 164 20.47 0.47 0.51
CA ILE A 164 20.28 1.79 1.12
C ILE A 164 19.06 2.43 0.47
N CYS A 165 18.05 2.77 1.27
CA CYS A 165 16.91 3.57 0.79
C CYS A 165 17.38 4.99 0.44
N THR A 166 17.01 5.47 -0.75
CA THR A 166 17.49 6.77 -1.27
C THR A 166 16.39 7.82 -1.39
N LYS A 167 15.13 7.45 -1.14
CA LYS A 167 13.97 8.32 -1.24
C LYS A 167 13.36 8.55 0.14
N HIS A 168 13.17 9.82 0.50
CA HIS A 168 12.35 10.23 1.65
C HIS A 168 11.02 10.74 1.11
N GLU A 169 9.91 10.17 1.58
CA GLU A 169 8.55 10.50 1.14
C GLU A 169 7.65 10.82 2.34
N LEU A 170 6.75 11.79 2.16
CA LEU A 170 5.71 12.17 3.12
C LEU A 170 4.35 11.61 2.70
N ASP A 171 3.39 11.53 3.61
CA ASP A 171 2.02 11.19 3.23
C ASP A 171 1.32 12.34 2.47
N THR A 172 0.08 12.12 2.02
CA THR A 172 -0.71 13.11 1.26
C THR A 172 -1.04 14.40 2.02
N ASN A 173 -0.85 14.42 3.34
CA ASN A 173 -1.03 15.60 4.19
C ASN A 173 0.32 16.19 4.67
N GLY A 174 1.45 15.67 4.18
CA GLY A 174 2.78 16.11 4.57
C GLY A 174 3.29 15.52 5.89
N ASN A 175 2.67 14.44 6.41
CA ASN A 175 3.15 13.77 7.62
C ASN A 175 4.27 12.77 7.33
N GLU A 176 5.13 12.58 8.33
CA GLU A 176 6.15 11.54 8.30
C GLU A 176 5.55 10.14 8.52
N PHE A 177 6.03 9.18 7.74
CA PHE A 177 5.77 7.76 7.96
C PHE A 177 7.00 6.87 7.80
N ILE A 178 8.09 7.38 7.24
CA ILE A 178 9.34 6.61 7.15
C ILE A 178 9.93 6.44 8.55
N GLY A 179 10.27 5.20 8.91
CA GLY A 179 10.71 4.79 10.24
C GLY A 179 9.58 4.69 11.28
N ILE A 180 8.32 5.00 10.91
CA ILE A 180 7.16 5.02 11.81
C ILE A 180 6.10 4.00 11.37
N GLY A 181 5.89 3.86 10.06
CA GLY A 181 4.80 3.10 9.48
C GLY A 181 3.48 3.89 9.42
N ILE A 182 2.66 3.58 8.44
CA ILE A 182 1.26 4.01 8.37
C ILE A 182 0.50 3.35 9.51
N GLN A 183 -0.06 4.19 10.38
CA GLN A 183 -0.83 3.74 11.53
C GLN A 183 -2.24 3.28 11.11
N PRO A 184 -2.72 2.13 11.62
CA PRO A 184 -4.08 1.70 11.38
C PRO A 184 -5.07 2.60 12.13
N ASP A 185 -6.28 2.74 11.59
CA ASP A 185 -7.39 3.39 12.30
C ASP A 185 -7.90 2.53 13.46
N ILE A 186 -7.86 1.20 13.29
CA ILE A 186 -8.29 0.22 14.28
C ILE A 186 -7.19 -0.82 14.42
N VAL A 187 -6.60 -0.89 15.62
CA VAL A 187 -5.59 -1.91 15.92
C VAL A 187 -6.25 -3.28 16.00
N ALA A 188 -5.68 -4.24 15.28
CA ALA A 188 -6.04 -5.64 15.34
C ALA A 188 -4.78 -6.49 15.13
N GLU A 189 -4.52 -7.39 16.08
CA GLU A 189 -3.36 -8.28 16.06
C GLU A 189 -3.78 -9.70 15.64
N GLU A 190 -2.85 -10.42 15.04
CA GLU A 190 -3.01 -11.84 14.75
C GLU A 190 -3.03 -12.63 16.06
N ASP A 191 -4.06 -13.45 16.26
CA ASP A 191 -4.19 -14.31 17.45
C ASP A 191 -3.91 -15.77 17.09
N ILE A 192 -2.96 -16.39 17.81
CA ILE A 192 -2.52 -17.77 17.56
C ILE A 192 -3.67 -18.78 17.73
N ASN A 193 -4.55 -18.58 18.72
CA ASN A 193 -5.65 -19.50 18.96
C ASN A 193 -6.68 -19.42 17.82
N THR A 194 -6.96 -18.21 17.35
CA THR A 194 -7.85 -17.95 16.20
C THR A 194 -7.27 -18.58 14.94
N PHE A 195 -5.97 -18.40 14.69
CA PHE A 195 -5.27 -19.02 13.57
C PHE A 195 -5.32 -20.56 13.62
N LEU A 196 -5.03 -21.18 14.77
CA LEU A 196 -5.10 -22.64 14.96
C LEU A 196 -6.50 -23.22 14.73
N ASN A 197 -7.54 -22.39 14.84
CA ASN A 197 -8.92 -22.76 14.54
C ASN A 197 -9.32 -22.47 13.07
N ASN A 198 -8.37 -22.24 12.17
CA ASN A 198 -8.60 -21.86 10.76
C ASN A 198 -9.42 -20.58 10.59
N ARG A 199 -9.28 -19.64 11.52
CA ARG A 199 -9.90 -18.31 11.48
C ARG A 199 -8.83 -17.22 11.42
N ASP A 200 -9.26 -15.99 11.19
CA ASP A 200 -8.37 -14.83 11.08
C ASP A 200 -8.93 -13.66 11.87
N SER A 201 -8.27 -13.30 12.98
CA SER A 201 -8.73 -12.28 13.91
C SER A 201 -8.84 -10.89 13.27
N VAL A 202 -7.98 -10.57 12.30
CA VAL A 202 -7.97 -9.25 11.64
C VAL A 202 -9.09 -9.19 10.61
N ILE A 203 -9.33 -10.25 9.84
CA ILE A 203 -10.47 -10.35 8.93
C ILE A 203 -11.79 -10.35 9.72
N GLU A 204 -11.90 -11.11 10.81
CA GLU A 204 -13.09 -11.11 11.68
C GLU A 204 -13.37 -9.70 12.21
N LYS A 205 -12.35 -8.97 12.65
CA LYS A 205 -12.50 -7.57 13.09
C LYS A 205 -13.04 -6.66 11.99
N ALA A 206 -12.60 -6.86 10.75
CA ALA A 206 -13.09 -6.09 9.60
C ALA A 206 -14.55 -6.42 9.25
N LEU A 207 -14.91 -7.70 9.29
CA LEU A 207 -16.29 -8.16 9.09
C LEU A 207 -17.22 -7.59 10.17
N ASP A 208 -16.81 -7.65 11.44
CA ASP A 208 -17.58 -7.09 12.55
C ASP A 208 -17.77 -5.57 12.39
N PHE A 209 -16.74 -4.85 11.96
CA PHE A 209 -16.83 -3.42 11.70
C PHE A 209 -17.82 -3.11 10.58
N LEU A 210 -17.78 -3.85 9.47
CA LEU A 210 -18.70 -3.68 8.35
C LEU A 210 -20.16 -3.99 8.74
N ARG A 211 -20.38 -5.03 9.55
CA ARG A 211 -21.72 -5.45 10.03
C ARG A 211 -22.32 -4.52 11.08
N SER A 212 -21.49 -3.74 11.78
CA SER A 212 -21.93 -2.81 12.82
C SER A 212 -22.48 -1.48 12.29
N LYS A 213 -22.45 -1.27 10.96
CA LYS A 213 -22.95 -0.09 10.27
C LYS A 213 -24.24 -0.38 9.53
#